data_AF-A0A940ZUB2-F1
#
_entry.id   AF-A0A940ZUB2-F1
#
_cell.length_a   1.000
_cell.length_b   1.000
_cell.length_c   1.000
_cell.angle_alpha   90.00
_cell.angle_beta   90.00
_cell.angle_gamma   90.00
#
_symmetry.space_group_name_H-M   'P 1'
#
loop_
_entity.id
_entity.type
_entity.pdbx_description
1 polymer ?
#
loop_
_entity_poly.entity_id
_entity_poly.type
_entity_poly.pdbx_seq_one_letter_code
_entity_poly.pdbx_strand_id
1 'polypeptide(L)'
;MAFDGVVIANIIDELRRNLLGGRINKIAQPEKDELILTIKGSERGQFRLLLSAGAGLPLIYLTENNKPSPMTAPNFCMLLRKHLNGARILDI
;
A
#
# COMPACT_ATOMS: atom_id res chain seq x y z
N MET A 1 -6.29 -0.29 19.75
CA MET A 1 -6.62 1.15 19.77
C MET A 1 -7.67 1.38 18.70
N ALA A 2 -8.67 2.21 18.96
CA ALA A 2 -9.63 2.56 17.93
C ALA A 2 -8.90 3.30 16.79
N PHE A 3 -9.32 3.04 15.55
CA PHE A 3 -8.73 3.64 14.36
C PHE A 3 -9.26 5.09 14.26
N ASP A 4 -8.77 5.93 15.17
CA ASP A 4 -9.27 7.28 15.40
C ASP A 4 -8.51 8.30 14.52
N GLY A 5 -9.08 9.50 14.35
CA GLY A 5 -8.50 10.55 13.50
C GLY A 5 -7.06 10.94 13.87
N VAL A 6 -6.68 10.85 15.15
CA VAL A 6 -5.31 11.12 15.60
C VAL A 6 -4.33 10.05 15.12
N VAL A 7 -4.75 8.78 15.11
CA VAL A 7 -3.93 7.67 14.60
C VAL A 7 -3.75 7.83 13.08
N ILE A 8 -4.83 8.16 12.36
CA ILE A 8 -4.79 8.42 10.92
C ILE A 8 -3.87 9.58 10.58
N ALA A 9 -3.91 10.69 11.34
CA ALA A 9 -3.03 11.84 11.10
C ALA A 9 -1.54 11.47 11.21
N ASN A 10 -1.17 10.68 12.23
CA ASN A 10 0.20 10.19 12.38
C ASN A 10 0.60 9.22 11.25
N ILE A 11 -0.31 8.34 10.82
CA ILE A 11 -0.07 7.44 9.67
C ILE A 11 0.16 8.26 8.39
N ILE A 12 -0.70 9.26 8.11
CA ILE A 12 -0.55 10.11 6.92
C ILE A 12 0.80 10.82 6.93
N ASP A 13 1.21 11.37 8.07
CA ASP A 13 2.50 12.03 8.23
C ASP A 13 3.67 11.06 7.96
N GLU A 14 3.62 9.83 8.51
CA GLU A 14 4.60 8.79 8.22
C GLU A 14 4.65 8.41 6.73
N LEU A 15 3.48 8.24 6.10
CA LEU A 15 3.37 7.89 4.69
C LEU A 15 3.91 9.00 3.79
N ARG A 16 3.60 10.27 4.09
CA ARG A 16 4.12 11.43 3.35
C ARG A 16 5.65 11.49 3.43
N ARG A 17 6.23 11.27 4.61
CA ARG A 17 7.69 11.30 4.78
C ARG A 17 8.42 10.18 4.04
N ASN A 18 7.79 9.01 3.87
CA ASN A 18 8.44 7.82 3.30
C ASN A 18 8.09 7.54 1.83
N LEU A 19 6.89 7.89 1.38
CA LEU A 19 6.34 7.46 0.09
C LEU A 19 6.20 8.60 -0.93
N LEU A 20 6.17 9.86 -0.49
CA LEU A 20 5.95 11.01 -1.37
C LEU A 20 7.09 11.15 -2.38
N GLY A 21 6.74 11.36 -3.65
CA GLY A 21 7.69 11.34 -4.77
C GLY A 21 8.13 9.95 -5.23
N GLY A 22 7.83 8.89 -4.46
CA GLY A 22 8.13 7.50 -4.77
C GLY A 22 7.33 6.94 -5.95
N ARG A 23 7.78 5.81 -6.49
CA ARG A 23 7.14 5.10 -7.61
C ARG A 23 6.57 3.76 -7.19
N ILE A 24 5.35 3.46 -7.60
CA ILE A 24 4.74 2.14 -7.40
C ILE A 24 5.42 1.14 -8.33
N ASN A 25 6.02 0.10 -7.75
CA ASN A 25 6.79 -0.91 -8.48
C ASN A 25 6.04 -2.24 -8.62
N LYS A 26 5.24 -2.61 -7.61
CA LYS A 26 4.46 -3.85 -7.64
C LYS A 26 3.15 -3.66 -6.88
N ILE A 27 2.09 -4.27 -7.39
CA ILE A 27 0.77 -4.29 -6.77
C ILE A 27 0.38 -5.75 -6.61
N ALA A 28 0.05 -6.17 -5.40
CA ALA A 28 -0.35 -7.54 -5.09
C ALA A 28 -1.60 -7.52 -4.21
N GLN A 29 -2.49 -8.47 -4.41
CA GLN A 29 -3.71 -8.64 -3.62
C GLN A 29 -3.61 -10.03 -2.98
N PRO A 30 -3.05 -10.15 -1.75
CA PRO A 30 -2.90 -11.43 -1.08
C PRO A 30 -4.24 -12.04 -0.69
N GLU A 31 -5.17 -11.21 -0.21
CA GLU A 31 -6.53 -11.59 0.18
C GLU A 31 -7.55 -10.73 -0.57
N LYS A 32 -8.83 -11.13 -0.56
CA LYS A 32 -9.89 -10.38 -1.25
C LYS A 32 -10.00 -8.93 -0.77
N ASP A 33 -9.80 -8.70 0.52
CA ASP A 33 -9.97 -7.39 1.17
C ASP A 33 -8.64 -6.72 1.54
N GLU A 34 -7.50 -7.28 1.09
CA GLU A 34 -6.17 -6.71 1.35
C GLU A 34 -5.41 -6.41 0.06
N LEU A 35 -4.68 -5.30 0.05
CA LEU A 35 -3.81 -4.89 -1.03
C LEU A 35 -2.42 -4.55 -0.49
N ILE A 36 -1.38 -5.03 -1.17
CA ILE A 36 0.02 -4.70 -0.89
C ILE A 36 0.57 -3.90 -2.08
N LEU A 37 0.96 -2.66 -1.82
CA LEU A 37 1.64 -1.79 -2.77
C LEU A 37 3.12 -1.71 -2.42
N THR A 38 3.97 -2.18 -3.32
CA THR A 38 5.40 -2.03 -3.19
C THR A 38 5.83 -0.74 -3.87
N ILE A 39 6.32 0.21 -3.08
CA ILE A 39 6.70 1.55 -3.51
C ILE A 39 8.20 1.69 -3.34
N LYS A 40 8.89 2.15 -4.38
CA LYS A 40 10.31 2.52 -4.30
C LYS A 40 10.36 4.01 -3.96
N GLY A 41 10.84 4.35 -2.76
CA GLY A 41 11.02 5.74 -2.35
C GLY A 41 12.10 6.41 -3.19
N SER A 42 12.00 7.73 -3.39
CA SER A 42 13.01 8.48 -4.16
C SER A 42 14.39 8.46 -3.50
N GLU A 43 14.44 8.51 -2.16
CA GLU A 43 15.69 8.53 -1.38
C GLU A 43 15.81 7.38 -0.39
N ARG A 44 14.68 6.76 -0.01
CA ARG A 44 14.60 5.71 1.00
C ARG A 44 14.06 4.42 0.37
N GLY A 45 14.96 3.46 0.13
CA GLY A 45 14.68 2.03 -0.06
C GLY A 45 13.41 1.62 -0.81
N GLN A 46 12.95 0.40 -0.50
CA GLN A 46 11.69 -0.14 -0.98
C GLN A 46 10.77 -0.31 0.23
N PHE A 47 9.60 0.33 0.17
CA PHE A 47 8.56 0.17 1.17
C PHE A 47 7.43 -0.70 0.63
N ARG A 48 6.74 -1.41 1.52
CA ARG A 48 5.50 -2.11 1.19
C ARG A 48 4.40 -1.53 2.06
N LEU A 49 3.39 -0.98 1.42
CA LEU A 49 2.20 -0.45 2.07
C LEU A 49 1.11 -1.52 2.02
N LEU A 50 0.68 -2.00 3.18
CA LEU A 50 -0.46 -2.89 3.31
C LEU A 50 -1.72 -2.06 3.58
N LEU A 51 -2.75 -2.31 2.80
CA LEU A 51 -4.07 -1.70 2.88
C LEU A 51 -5.07 -2.83 3.11
N SER A 52 -5.80 -2.78 4.22
CA SER A 52 -6.88 -3.71 4.52
C SER A 52 -8.19 -2.93 4.57
N ALA A 53 -9.18 -3.42 3.83
CA ALA A 53 -10.55 -2.93 3.83
C ALA A 53 -11.53 -3.92 4.50
N GLY A 54 -11.02 -4.90 5.24
CA GLY A 54 -11.84 -5.89 5.94
C GLY A 54 -12.70 -5.27 7.02
N ALA A 55 -13.97 -5.67 7.11
CA ALA A 55 -14.97 -5.08 8.02
C ALA A 55 -14.59 -5.13 9.51
N GLY A 56 -13.77 -6.10 9.93
CA GLY A 56 -13.26 -6.20 11.30
C GLY A 56 -11.91 -5.52 11.54
N LEU A 57 -11.14 -5.25 10.47
CA LEU A 57 -9.74 -4.78 10.56
C LEU A 57 -9.40 -3.83 9.39
N PRO A 58 -10.00 -2.63 9.33
CA PRO A 58 -9.55 -1.59 8.41
C PRO A 58 -8.19 -1.05 8.90
N LEU A 59 -7.13 -1.32 8.14
CA LEU A 59 -5.76 -1.04 8.58
C LEU A 59 -4.93 -0.54 7.40
N ILE A 60 -4.07 0.44 7.66
CA ILE A 60 -3.09 0.95 6.71
C ILE A 60 -1.76 1.05 7.44
N TYR A 61 -0.73 0.34 6.96
CA TYR A 61 0.60 0.39 7.58
C TYR A 61 1.72 -0.02 6.62
N LEU A 62 2.93 0.46 6.92
CA LEU A 62 4.14 0.02 6.25
C LEU A 62 4.60 -1.31 6.83
N THR A 63 4.96 -2.26 5.97
CA THR A 63 5.41 -3.59 6.38
C THR A 63 6.63 -4.03 5.61
N GLU A 64 7.50 -4.78 6.27
CA GLU A 64 8.61 -5.48 5.63
C GLU A 64 8.23 -6.92 5.25
N ASN A 65 7.07 -7.40 5.69
CA ASN A 65 6.64 -8.77 5.42
C ASN A 65 6.06 -8.90 4.02
N ASN A 66 6.52 -9.92 3.29
CA ASN A 66 5.98 -10.27 1.99
C ASN A 66 4.97 -11.42 2.18
N LYS A 67 3.67 -11.13 2.07
CA LYS A 67 2.65 -12.18 2.03
C LYS A 67 2.72 -12.88 0.66
N PRO A 68 2.58 -14.22 0.61
CA PRO A 68 2.50 -14.93 -0.66
C PRO A 68 1.32 -14.39 -1.46
N SER A 69 1.57 -13.98 -2.69
CA SER A 69 0.51 -13.55 -3.59
C SER A 69 -0.11 -14.79 -4.26
N PRO A 70 -1.43 -14.83 -4.48
CA PRO A 70 -2.07 -15.92 -5.21
C PRO A 70 -1.46 -16.09 -6.60
N MET A 71 -1.36 -17.34 -7.08
CA MET A 71 -0.80 -17.65 -8.40
C MET A 71 -1.55 -16.96 -9.54
N THR A 72 -2.86 -16.74 -9.37
CA THR A 72 -3.69 -16.00 -10.31
C THR A 72 -4.06 -14.66 -9.69
N ALA A 73 -3.62 -13.56 -10.30
CA ALA A 73 -3.97 -12.23 -9.84
C ALA A 73 -5.46 -11.96 -10.12
N PRO A 74 -6.25 -11.51 -9.12
CA PRO A 74 -7.64 -11.13 -9.34
C PRO A 74 -7.78 -9.96 -10.32
N ASN A 75 -8.92 -9.86 -11.00
CA ASN A 75 -9.19 -8.84 -12.02
C ASN A 75 -8.95 -7.41 -11.53
N PHE A 76 -9.30 -7.13 -10.27
CA PHE A 76 -9.07 -5.83 -9.65
C PHE A 76 -7.57 -5.49 -9.55
N CYS A 77 -6.76 -6.42 -9.07
CA CYS A 77 -5.30 -6.26 -9.02
C CYS A 77 -4.71 -6.00 -10.42
N MET A 78 -5.22 -6.68 -11.46
CA MET A 78 -4.80 -6.44 -12.84
C MET A 78 -5.18 -5.05 -13.36
N LEU A 79 -6.37 -4.55 -13.03
CA LEU A 79 -6.79 -3.20 -13.37
C LEU A 79 -5.90 -2.15 -12.69
N LEU A 80 -5.62 -2.30 -11.40
CA LEU A 80 -4.72 -1.41 -10.68
C LEU A 80 -3.31 -1.43 -11.29
N ARG A 81 -2.79 -2.61 -11.65
CA ARG A 81 -1.50 -2.71 -12.35
C ARG A 81 -1.50 -1.98 -13.68
N LYS A 82 -2.60 -2.01 -14.44
CA LYS A 82 -2.70 -1.29 -15.72
C LYS A 82 -2.60 0.23 -15.55
N HIS A 83 -3.14 0.78 -14.46
CA HIS A 83 -3.25 2.23 -14.26
C HIS A 83 -2.20 2.83 -13.33
N LEU A 84 -1.74 2.07 -12.33
CA LEU A 84 -0.90 2.58 -11.24
C LEU A 84 0.53 2.04 -11.28
N ASN A 85 0.81 1.01 -12.07
CA ASN A 85 2.17 0.48 -12.14
C ASN A 85 3.12 1.51 -12.76
N GLY A 86 4.22 1.82 -12.08
CA GLY A 86 5.15 2.87 -12.47
C GLY A 86 4.67 4.30 -12.16
N ALA A 87 3.46 4.48 -11.62
CA ALA A 87 2.96 5.79 -11.26
C ALA A 87 3.77 6.42 -10.11
N ARG A 88 3.87 7.75 -10.13
CA ARG A 88 4.53 8.53 -9.09
C ARG A 88 3.48 9.04 -8.10
N ILE A 89 3.78 8.89 -6.81
CA ILE A 89 2.95 9.44 -5.75
C ILE A 89 3.26 10.94 -5.65
N LEU A 90 2.29 11.77 -6.01
CA LEU A 90 2.42 13.23 -5.97
C LEU A 90 2.00 13.81 -4.62
N ASP A 91 0.97 13.23 -4.02
CA ASP A 91 0.39 13.67 -2.76
C ASP A 91 -0.31 12.49 -2.04
N ILE A 92 -0.56 12.64 -0.73
CA ILE A 92 -1.21 11.64 0.14
C ILE A 92 -2.17 12.36 1.10
#